data_AF-A0A3N5UU52-F1
#
_entry.id   AF-A0A3N5UU52-F1
#
_cell.length_a   1.000
_cell.length_b   1.000
_cell.length_c   1.000
_cell.angle_alpha   90.00
_cell.angle_beta   90.00
_cell.angle_gamma   90.00
#
_symmetry.space_group_name_H-M   'P 1'
#
loop_
_entity.id
_entity.type
_entity.pdbx_description
1 polymer ?
#
loop_
_entity_poly.entity_id
_entity_poly.type
_entity_poly.pdbx_seq_one_letter_code
_entity_poly.pdbx_strand_id
1 'polypeptide(L)'
;MPKTVLPVAGVMNNYNTALGKDGNIGVKTGTTDEAGGCFVSASVQQVAGKPIEVHAVVLGQKQRADALDATATLSRAAAESLQQAKVLSRTDVSATLTPAWGEPIEVVPSQDVEMLVWPGTKLKTSLQVEPVQAPLAAGAKVGTLTLQIGKQTQQVDVVTTSPITEPSWQWRATRFLRPE
;
A
#
# COMPACT_ATOMS: atom_id res chain seq x y z
N MET A 1 8.68 20.55 27.90
CA MET A 1 7.36 20.43 27.25
C MET A 1 7.07 21.74 26.51
N PRO A 2 6.50 21.69 25.29
CA PRO A 2 6.17 22.90 24.52
C PRO A 2 5.25 23.83 25.33
N LYS A 3 5.54 25.13 25.26
CA LYS A 3 4.83 26.19 25.98
C LYS A 3 4.71 27.44 25.12
N THR A 4 3.72 28.27 25.41
CA THR A 4 3.55 29.61 24.81
C THR A 4 3.32 30.65 25.92
N VAL A 5 3.48 31.93 25.61
CA VAL A 5 3.21 33.04 26.53
C VAL A 5 2.04 33.84 25.98
N LEU A 6 0.96 33.93 26.75
CA LEU A 6 -0.21 34.73 26.43
C LEU A 6 -0.13 36.08 27.16
N PRO A 7 -0.56 37.20 26.54
CA PRO A 7 -0.45 38.55 27.12
C PRO A 7 -1.08 38.71 28.51
N VAL A 8 -2.15 37.96 28.81
CA VAL A 8 -2.88 38.03 30.09
C VAL A 8 -2.68 36.77 30.94
N ALA A 9 -2.79 35.59 30.34
CA ALA A 9 -2.73 34.31 31.07
C ALA A 9 -1.31 33.82 31.35
N GLY A 10 -0.27 34.51 30.88
CA GLY A 10 1.11 34.13 31.11
C GLY A 10 1.51 32.83 30.40
N VAL A 11 2.35 32.02 31.04
CA VAL A 11 2.89 30.79 30.43
C VAL A 11 1.82 29.70 30.38
N MET A 12 1.49 29.25 29.18
CA MET A 12 0.60 28.12 28.94
C MET A 12 1.40 26.90 28.46
N ASN A 13 1.25 25.79 29.18
CA ASN A 13 1.89 24.52 28.81
C ASN A 13 0.95 23.70 27.91
N ASN A 14 1.53 22.95 26.97
CA ASN A 14 0.77 21.94 26.24
C ASN A 14 0.33 20.82 27.20
N TYR A 15 -0.97 20.53 27.21
CA TYR A 15 -1.55 19.45 28.02
C TYR A 15 -1.24 18.05 27.47
N ASN A 16 -0.85 17.92 26.21
CA ASN A 16 -0.28 16.71 25.64
C ASN A 16 1.18 16.57 26.09
N THR A 17 1.40 15.85 27.19
CA THR A 17 2.74 15.61 27.74
C THR A 17 3.53 14.54 26.95
N ALA A 18 2.89 13.90 25.97
CA ALA A 18 3.51 12.97 25.02
C ALA A 18 4.07 13.67 23.78
N LEU A 19 3.75 14.95 23.55
CA LEU A 19 4.22 15.67 22.36
C LEU A 19 5.75 15.65 22.24
N GLY A 20 6.25 15.19 21.08
CA GLY A 20 7.67 15.03 20.78
C GLY A 20 8.30 13.75 21.33
N LYS A 21 7.54 12.85 21.95
CA LYS A 21 7.99 11.55 22.45
C LYS A 21 7.38 10.43 21.61
N ASP A 22 8.12 9.35 21.37
CA ASP A 22 7.66 8.16 20.64
C ASP A 22 6.97 8.48 19.31
N GLY A 23 7.51 9.48 18.60
CA GLY A 23 6.98 9.96 17.33
C GLY A 23 5.69 10.79 17.44
N ASN A 24 5.14 11.03 18.63
CA ASN A 24 3.92 11.84 18.80
C ASN A 24 4.13 13.27 18.30
N ILE A 25 3.27 13.68 17.36
CA ILE A 25 3.25 15.01 16.76
C ILE A 25 1.95 15.78 17.10
N GLY A 26 1.05 15.18 17.87
CA GLY A 26 -0.28 15.74 18.17
C GLY A 26 -1.22 14.71 18.82
N VAL A 27 -2.51 14.99 18.99
CA VAL A 27 -3.29 16.13 18.48
C VAL A 27 -3.96 16.88 19.62
N LYS A 28 -4.80 16.23 20.44
CA LYS A 28 -5.56 16.93 21.48
C LYS A 28 -5.98 16.04 22.64
N THR A 29 -5.72 16.52 23.86
CA THR A 29 -6.24 15.95 25.12
C THR A 29 -7.58 16.55 25.51
N GLY A 30 -8.44 15.78 26.18
CA GLY A 30 -9.69 16.23 26.80
C GLY A 30 -9.89 15.55 28.16
N THR A 31 -10.43 16.28 29.14
CA THR A 31 -10.72 15.72 30.47
C THR A 31 -11.87 16.46 31.14
N THR A 32 -12.88 15.72 31.61
CA THR A 32 -13.91 16.17 32.55
C THR A 32 -14.20 15.05 33.55
N ASP A 33 -14.95 15.33 34.61
CA ASP A 33 -15.35 14.31 35.60
C ASP A 33 -16.25 13.24 34.97
N GLU A 34 -17.11 13.62 34.02
CA GLU A 34 -18.03 12.72 33.33
C GLU A 34 -17.36 11.92 32.20
N ALA A 35 -16.42 12.54 31.48
CA ALA A 35 -15.78 11.94 30.31
C ALA A 35 -14.47 11.19 30.64
N GLY A 36 -13.91 11.40 31.82
CA GLY A 36 -12.58 10.91 32.18
C GLY A 36 -11.49 11.49 31.27
N GLY A 37 -10.37 10.78 31.14
CA GLY A 37 -9.27 11.09 30.22
C GLY A 37 -9.55 10.65 28.79
N CYS A 38 -9.43 11.60 27.85
CA CYS A 38 -9.56 11.38 26.42
C CYS A 38 -8.33 11.94 25.68
N PHE A 39 -7.90 11.24 24.64
CA PHE A 39 -6.82 11.73 23.78
C PHE A 39 -6.96 11.24 22.34
N VAL A 40 -6.84 12.18 21.40
CA VAL A 40 -6.63 11.94 19.98
C VAL A 40 -5.17 12.20 19.69
N SER A 41 -4.46 11.18 19.22
CA SER A 41 -3.03 11.16 18.96
C SER A 41 -2.75 11.07 17.47
N ALA A 42 -1.73 11.79 17.02
CA ALA A 42 -1.03 11.52 15.77
C ALA A 42 0.43 11.25 16.11
N SER A 43 0.99 10.15 15.60
CA SER A 43 2.39 9.79 15.82
C SER A 43 3.03 9.25 14.55
N VAL A 44 4.30 9.58 14.30
CA VAL A 44 5.09 9.02 13.21
C VAL A 44 5.88 7.83 13.72
N GLN A 45 5.52 6.64 13.25
CA GLN A 45 6.17 5.37 13.57
C GLN A 45 7.06 4.93 12.39
N GLN A 46 8.16 4.24 12.66
CA GLN A 46 9.00 3.67 11.60
C GLN A 46 8.59 2.22 11.35
N VAL A 47 8.15 1.92 10.13
CA VAL A 47 7.76 0.57 9.71
C VAL A 47 8.49 0.23 8.42
N ALA A 48 9.30 -0.84 8.43
CA ALA A 48 10.11 -1.24 7.28
C ALA A 48 10.94 -0.09 6.67
N GLY A 49 11.53 0.76 7.52
CA GLY A 49 12.32 1.92 7.10
C GLY A 49 11.52 3.08 6.51
N LYS A 50 10.18 3.04 6.55
CA LYS A 50 9.30 4.10 6.08
C LYS A 50 8.61 4.79 7.26
N PRO A 51 8.51 6.13 7.27
CA PRO A 51 7.71 6.86 8.24
C PRO A 51 6.22 6.64 7.95
N ILE A 52 5.48 6.13 8.94
CA ILE A 52 4.04 5.91 8.89
C ILE A 52 3.37 6.76 9.96
N GLU A 53 2.48 7.65 9.54
CA GLU A 53 1.65 8.41 10.47
C GLU A 53 0.49 7.55 10.95
N VAL A 54 0.45 7.30 12.26
CA VAL A 54 -0.59 6.54 12.95
C VAL A 54 -1.45 7.49 13.77
N HIS A 55 -2.76 7.43 13.53
CA HIS A 55 -3.75 8.14 14.32
C HIS A 55 -4.40 7.17 15.30
N ALA A 56 -4.38 7.50 16.58
CA ALA A 56 -4.96 6.68 17.64
C ALA A 56 -5.90 7.52 18.50
N VAL A 57 -7.07 6.97 18.82
CA VAL A 57 -8.09 7.64 19.64
C VAL A 57 -8.43 6.76 20.82
N VAL A 58 -8.25 7.27 22.03
CA VAL A 58 -8.66 6.61 23.26
C VAL A 58 -9.51 7.58 24.08
N LEU A 59 -10.67 7.11 24.53
CA LEU A 59 -11.66 7.89 25.27
C LEU A 59 -11.99 7.19 26.58
N GLY A 60 -12.51 7.93 27.57
CA GLY A 60 -13.11 7.35 28.77
C GLY A 60 -12.13 6.67 29.73
N GLN A 61 -10.84 7.04 29.71
CA GLN A 61 -9.89 6.51 30.70
C GLN A 61 -10.09 7.17 32.06
N LYS A 62 -9.59 6.57 33.14
CA LYS A 62 -9.77 7.11 34.50
C LYS A 62 -9.15 8.51 34.64
N GLN A 63 -7.98 8.73 34.06
CA GLN A 63 -7.28 10.02 34.07
C GLN A 63 -6.65 10.32 32.70
N ARG A 64 -6.28 11.58 32.48
CA ARG A 64 -5.58 12.01 31.26
C ARG A 64 -4.29 11.23 31.00
N ALA A 65 -3.53 10.90 32.04
CA ALA A 65 -2.29 10.13 31.91
C ALA A 65 -2.56 8.74 31.31
N ASP A 66 -3.60 8.05 31.80
CA ASP A 66 -4.02 6.75 31.29
C ASP A 66 -4.39 6.81 29.80
N ALA A 67 -5.06 7.88 29.36
CA ALA A 67 -5.38 8.08 27.94
C ALA A 67 -4.13 8.30 27.08
N LEU A 68 -3.15 9.08 27.57
CA LEU A 68 -1.88 9.27 26.88
C LEU A 68 -1.13 7.93 26.74
N ASP A 69 -1.00 7.17 27.83
CA ASP A 69 -0.29 5.87 27.83
C ASP A 69 -1.00 4.82 26.95
N ALA A 70 -2.33 4.77 27.00
CA ALA A 70 -3.13 3.87 26.18
C ALA A 70 -3.00 4.22 24.69
N THR A 71 -3.05 5.50 24.30
CA THR A 71 -2.84 5.85 22.88
C THR A 71 -1.43 5.55 22.40
N ALA A 72 -0.40 5.73 23.23
CA ALA A 72 0.97 5.41 22.86
C ALA A 72 1.12 3.90 22.62
N THR A 73 0.52 3.09 23.50
CA THR A 73 0.47 1.63 23.34
C THR A 73 -0.29 1.22 22.08
N LEU A 74 -1.47 1.80 21.84
CA LEU A 74 -2.27 1.54 20.65
C LEU A 74 -1.55 1.94 19.36
N SER A 75 -0.86 3.09 19.37
CA SER A 75 -0.12 3.58 18.19
C SER A 75 1.03 2.64 17.83
N ARG A 76 1.78 2.14 18.83
CA ARG A 76 2.83 1.14 18.62
C ARG A 76 2.26 -0.17 18.11
N ALA A 77 1.22 -0.70 18.75
CA ALA A 77 0.58 -1.95 18.33
C ALA A 77 0.06 -1.86 16.88
N ALA A 78 -0.56 -0.72 16.50
CA ALA A 78 -1.00 -0.49 15.14
C ALA A 78 0.17 -0.50 14.13
N ALA A 79 1.29 0.17 14.45
CA ALA A 79 2.48 0.16 13.61
C ALA A 79 3.15 -1.22 13.52
N GLU A 80 3.28 -1.92 14.65
CA GLU A 80 3.87 -3.27 14.74
C GLU A 80 3.03 -4.32 13.99
N SER A 81 1.72 -4.09 13.85
CA SER A 81 0.84 -4.97 13.08
C SER A 81 0.97 -4.82 11.56
N LEU A 82 1.64 -3.77 11.07
CA LEU A 82 1.94 -3.63 9.65
C LEU A 82 3.12 -4.53 9.26
N GLN A 83 2.98 -5.20 8.13
CA GLN A 83 4.00 -6.09 7.60
C GLN A 83 4.40 -5.66 6.19
N GLN A 84 5.69 -5.70 5.89
CA GLN A 84 6.15 -5.65 4.49
C GLN A 84 5.95 -7.03 3.89
N ALA A 85 4.98 -7.15 2.99
CA ALA A 85 4.64 -8.40 2.34
C ALA A 85 4.90 -8.28 0.84
N LYS A 86 5.48 -9.34 0.26
CA LYS A 86 5.49 -9.53 -1.18
C LYS A 86 4.08 -9.91 -1.63
N VAL A 87 3.43 -8.99 -2.34
CA VAL A 87 2.05 -9.12 -2.79
C VAL A 87 1.93 -9.61 -4.23
N LEU A 88 3.03 -9.59 -4.97
CA LEU A 88 3.12 -10.05 -6.34
C LEU A 88 4.57 -10.50 -6.62
N SER A 89 4.73 -11.67 -7.24
CA SER A 89 6.01 -12.20 -7.70
C SER A 89 6.16 -12.02 -9.21
N ARG A 90 7.39 -11.80 -9.69
CA ARG A 90 7.70 -11.84 -11.14
C ARG A 90 7.46 -13.21 -11.79
N THR A 91 7.18 -14.23 -10.98
CA THR A 91 6.84 -15.58 -11.44
C THR A 91 5.34 -15.83 -11.49
N ASP A 92 4.51 -14.90 -11.01
CA ASP A 92 3.06 -15.06 -11.01
C ASP A 92 2.52 -14.80 -12.41
N VAL A 93 1.78 -15.76 -12.98
CA VAL A 93 1.15 -15.59 -14.29
C VAL A 93 -0.02 -14.61 -14.15
N SER A 94 0.11 -13.44 -14.79
CA SER A 94 -0.89 -12.37 -14.75
C SER A 94 -1.92 -12.48 -15.89
N ALA A 95 -1.49 -13.00 -17.04
CA ALA A 95 -2.34 -13.28 -18.19
C ALA A 95 -1.68 -14.29 -19.13
N THR A 96 -2.44 -14.76 -20.11
CA THR A 96 -1.93 -15.56 -21.23
C THR A 96 -2.29 -14.85 -22.54
N LEU A 97 -1.30 -14.65 -23.40
CA LEU A 97 -1.49 -14.16 -24.76
C LEU A 97 -1.47 -15.33 -25.74
N THR A 98 -2.56 -15.51 -26.47
CA THR A 98 -2.68 -16.56 -27.50
C THR A 98 -2.63 -15.93 -28.89
N PRO A 99 -1.48 -15.95 -29.59
CA PRO A 99 -1.43 -15.53 -30.98
C PRO A 99 -2.21 -16.52 -31.86
N ALA A 100 -2.89 -16.03 -32.90
CA ALA A 100 -3.70 -16.88 -33.78
C ALA A 100 -2.89 -17.91 -34.60
N TRP A 101 -1.55 -17.80 -34.60
CA TRP A 101 -0.62 -18.60 -35.41
C TRP A 101 0.47 -19.31 -34.62
N GLY A 102 0.40 -19.27 -33.28
CA GLY A 102 1.43 -19.82 -32.42
C GLY A 102 0.87 -20.32 -31.11
N GLU A 103 1.77 -20.78 -30.26
CA GLU A 103 1.42 -21.28 -28.93
C GLU A 103 1.08 -20.13 -27.97
N PRO A 104 0.22 -20.38 -26.95
CA PRO A 104 -0.02 -19.44 -25.88
C PRO A 104 1.27 -19.09 -25.12
N ILE A 105 1.42 -17.82 -24.77
CA ILE A 105 2.58 -17.29 -24.04
C ILE A 105 2.11 -16.65 -22.75
N GLU A 106 2.78 -16.96 -21.66
CA GLU A 106 2.51 -16.37 -20.35
C GLU A 106 3.00 -14.93 -20.28
N VAL A 107 2.23 -14.12 -19.58
CA VAL A 107 2.54 -12.72 -19.28
C VAL A 107 2.69 -12.60 -17.77
N VAL A 108 3.87 -12.15 -17.35
CA VAL A 108 4.27 -12.07 -15.94
C VAL A 108 4.66 -10.65 -15.56
N PRO A 109 4.64 -10.28 -14.27
CA PRO A 109 5.15 -9.00 -13.81
C PRO A 109 6.64 -8.87 -14.10
N SER A 110 7.07 -7.67 -14.49
CA SER A 110 8.48 -7.35 -14.74
C SER A 110 9.36 -7.43 -13.48
N GLN A 111 8.76 -7.33 -12.29
CA GLN A 111 9.45 -7.36 -11.01
C GLN A 111 8.52 -7.84 -9.88
N ASP A 112 9.13 -8.28 -8.77
CA ASP A 112 8.42 -8.53 -7.52
C ASP A 112 7.88 -7.19 -6.98
N VAL A 113 6.70 -7.22 -6.35
CA VAL A 113 6.12 -6.05 -5.67
C VAL A 113 5.91 -6.34 -4.20
N GLU A 114 6.48 -5.49 -3.36
CA GLU A 114 6.26 -5.49 -1.93
C GLU A 114 5.43 -4.27 -1.50
N MET A 115 4.47 -4.51 -0.62
CA MET A 115 3.59 -3.49 -0.08
C MET A 115 3.50 -3.63 1.44
N LEU A 116 3.27 -2.50 2.14
CA LEU A 116 2.92 -2.55 3.56
C LEU A 116 1.45 -2.95 3.67
N VAL A 117 1.18 -3.99 4.45
CA VAL A 117 -0.16 -4.57 4.57
C VAL A 117 -0.49 -4.81 6.03
N TRP A 118 -1.78 -4.68 6.36
CA TRP A 118 -2.33 -5.37 7.51
C TRP A 118 -2.74 -6.79 7.11
N PRO A 119 -2.45 -7.81 7.94
CA PRO A 119 -2.97 -9.15 7.72
C PRO A 119 -4.49 -9.13 7.51
N GLY A 120 -4.96 -9.81 6.44
CA GLY A 120 -6.37 -9.84 6.07
C GLY A 120 -6.85 -8.70 5.16
N THR A 121 -5.99 -7.75 4.79
CA THR A 121 -6.37 -6.71 3.83
C THR A 121 -6.59 -7.29 2.43
N LYS A 122 -7.64 -6.83 1.74
CA LYS A 122 -7.94 -7.28 0.37
C LYS A 122 -7.10 -6.49 -0.65
N LEU A 123 -6.29 -7.21 -1.42
CA LEU A 123 -5.61 -6.68 -2.60
C LEU A 123 -6.60 -6.62 -3.77
N LYS A 124 -6.71 -5.45 -4.40
CA LYS A 124 -7.39 -5.29 -5.68
C LYS A 124 -6.35 -5.24 -6.79
N THR A 125 -6.61 -5.97 -7.88
CA THR A 125 -5.73 -6.00 -9.06
C THR A 125 -6.54 -5.60 -10.29
N SER A 126 -5.91 -4.86 -11.19
CA SER A 126 -6.49 -4.49 -12.48
C SER A 126 -5.40 -4.54 -13.54
N LEU A 127 -5.63 -5.35 -14.57
CA LEU A 127 -4.71 -5.49 -15.69
C LEU A 127 -5.25 -4.72 -16.88
N GLN A 128 -4.42 -3.83 -17.42
CA GLN A 128 -4.65 -3.17 -18.70
C GLN A 128 -3.64 -3.69 -19.72
N VAL A 129 -4.13 -4.39 -20.74
CA VAL A 129 -3.32 -4.92 -21.84
C VAL A 129 -3.36 -3.94 -23.00
N GLU A 130 -2.21 -3.69 -23.62
CA GLU A 130 -2.08 -2.85 -24.80
C GLU A 130 -2.27 -3.70 -26.08
N PRO A 131 -2.70 -3.12 -27.21
CA PRO A 131 -2.73 -3.83 -28.49
C PRO A 131 -1.34 -4.38 -28.85
N VAL A 132 -1.20 -5.70 -28.87
CA VAL A 132 0.05 -6.39 -29.17
C VAL A 132 0.17 -6.68 -30.66
N GLN A 133 1.27 -6.23 -31.28
CA GLN A 133 1.63 -6.61 -32.65
C GLN A 133 2.92 -7.41 -32.64
N ALA A 134 2.94 -8.52 -33.38
CA ALA A 134 4.15 -9.29 -33.60
C ALA A 134 5.04 -8.62 -34.66
N PRO A 135 6.37 -8.80 -34.60
CA PRO A 135 7.09 -9.62 -33.63
C PRO A 135 7.35 -8.90 -32.28
N LEU A 136 7.35 -9.67 -31.19
CA LEU A 136 7.82 -9.22 -29.87
C LEU A 136 8.96 -10.10 -29.37
N ALA A 137 9.96 -9.48 -28.73
CA ALA A 137 11.00 -10.20 -28.01
C ALA A 137 10.45 -10.81 -26.70
N ALA A 138 11.18 -11.76 -26.11
CA ALA A 138 10.94 -12.14 -24.72
C ALA A 138 11.21 -10.94 -23.79
N GLY A 139 10.39 -10.79 -22.75
CA GLY A 139 10.46 -9.65 -21.85
C GLY A 139 9.85 -8.37 -22.42
N ALA A 140 9.19 -8.42 -23.58
CA ALA A 140 8.50 -7.26 -24.13
C ALA A 140 7.30 -6.87 -23.26
N LYS A 141 7.18 -5.57 -22.94
CA LYS A 141 6.02 -5.03 -22.24
C LYS A 141 4.77 -5.18 -23.11
N VAL A 142 3.70 -5.68 -22.50
CA VAL A 142 2.39 -5.89 -23.17
C VAL A 142 1.22 -5.28 -22.39
N GLY A 143 1.49 -4.67 -21.25
CA GLY A 143 0.46 -4.03 -20.43
C GLY A 143 1.00 -3.52 -19.11
N THR A 144 0.07 -3.06 -18.28
CA THR A 144 0.33 -2.57 -16.92
C THR A 144 -0.64 -3.22 -15.94
N LEU A 145 -0.11 -3.81 -14.87
CA LEU A 145 -0.87 -4.33 -13.75
C LEU A 145 -0.87 -3.29 -12.62
N THR A 146 -2.05 -2.90 -12.19
CA THR A 146 -2.26 -1.99 -11.05
C THR A 146 -2.68 -2.80 -9.83
N LEU A 147 -1.93 -2.65 -8.74
CA LEU A 147 -2.17 -3.24 -7.43
C LEU A 147 -2.65 -2.16 -6.47
N GLN A 148 -3.72 -2.43 -5.72
CA GLN A 148 -4.28 -1.47 -4.78
C GLN A 148 -4.66 -2.12 -3.44
N ILE A 149 -4.17 -1.52 -2.35
CA ILE A 149 -4.48 -1.87 -0.96
C ILE A 149 -4.89 -0.59 -0.23
N GLY A 150 -6.19 -0.43 0.04
CA GLY A 150 -6.72 0.81 0.59
C GLY A 150 -6.40 2.02 -0.31
N LYS A 151 -5.60 2.96 0.21
CA LYS A 151 -5.10 4.13 -0.53
C LYS A 151 -3.72 3.92 -1.17
N GLN A 152 -3.04 2.81 -0.87
CA GLN A 152 -1.76 2.49 -1.48
C GLN A 152 -2.02 1.90 -2.88
N THR A 153 -1.37 2.47 -3.89
CA THR A 153 -1.42 2.00 -5.27
C THR A 153 0.00 1.79 -5.80
N GLN A 154 0.23 0.69 -6.51
CA GLN A 154 1.50 0.35 -7.14
C GLN A 154 1.21 -0.14 -8.56
N GLN A 155 2.01 0.30 -9.53
CA GLN A 155 1.89 -0.10 -10.93
C GLN A 155 3.15 -0.84 -11.34
N VAL A 156 2.97 -1.96 -12.02
CA VAL A 156 4.05 -2.78 -12.53
C VAL A 156 3.76 -3.16 -13.97
N ASP A 157 4.78 -3.05 -14.82
CA ASP A 157 4.68 -3.50 -16.20
C ASP A 157 4.57 -5.02 -16.23
N VAL A 158 3.74 -5.54 -17.14
CA VAL A 158 3.69 -6.97 -17.42
C VAL A 158 4.34 -7.27 -18.76
N VAL A 159 5.10 -8.36 -18.80
CA VAL A 159 6.01 -8.72 -19.89
C VAL A 159 5.79 -10.15 -20.35
N THR A 160 6.11 -10.44 -21.61
CA THR A 160 6.07 -11.80 -22.16
C THR A 160 7.19 -12.67 -21.60
N THR A 161 6.91 -13.94 -21.29
CA THR A 161 7.95 -14.90 -20.90
C THR A 161 8.76 -15.43 -22.09
N SER A 162 8.19 -15.38 -23.28
CA SER A 162 8.76 -15.91 -24.53
C SER A 162 8.53 -14.94 -25.70
N PRO A 163 9.32 -15.00 -26.78
CA PRO A 163 9.11 -14.14 -27.94
C PRO A 163 7.82 -14.52 -28.68
N ILE A 164 7.14 -13.52 -29.25
CA ILE A 164 6.05 -13.72 -30.20
C ILE A 164 6.62 -13.51 -31.59
N THR A 165 6.72 -14.58 -32.38
CA THR A 165 7.21 -14.52 -33.75
C THR A 165 6.12 -14.12 -34.73
N GLU A 166 6.51 -13.71 -35.93
CA GLU A 166 5.56 -13.48 -37.01
C GLU A 166 4.89 -14.78 -37.48
N PRO A 167 3.65 -14.69 -38.02
CA PRO A 167 3.00 -15.84 -38.64
C PRO A 167 3.80 -16.34 -39.83
N SER A 168 3.96 -17.67 -39.93
CA SER A 168 4.59 -18.33 -41.08
C SER A 168 3.80 -18.06 -42.37
N TRP A 169 4.48 -18.13 -43.52
CA TRP A 169 3.82 -17.93 -44.82
C TRP A 169 2.67 -18.93 -45.05
N GLN A 170 2.83 -20.17 -44.59
CA GLN A 170 1.81 -21.21 -44.68
C GLN A 170 0.56 -20.82 -43.88
N TRP A 171 0.75 -20.32 -42.66
CA TRP A 171 -0.37 -19.82 -41.86
C TRP A 171 -1.06 -18.64 -42.55
N ARG A 172 -0.28 -17.66 -43.06
CA ARG A 172 -0.85 -16.50 -43.77
C ARG A 172 -1.68 -16.92 -44.99
N ALA A 173 -1.24 -17.93 -45.75
CA ALA A 173 -1.93 -18.44 -46.93
C ALA A 173 -3.18 -19.28 -46.59
N THR A 174 -3.18 -19.98 -45.45
CA THR A 174 -4.25 -20.95 -45.09
C THR A 174 -5.20 -20.46 -44.00
N ARG A 175 -4.99 -19.28 -43.41
CA ARG A 175 -5.78 -18.80 -42.27
C ARG A 175 -7.29 -18.76 -42.50
N PHE A 176 -7.73 -18.47 -43.74
CA PHE A 176 -9.16 -18.41 -44.09
C PHE A 176 -9.84 -19.78 -44.11
N LEU A 177 -9.07 -20.87 -44.10
CA LEU A 177 -9.57 -22.24 -44.06
C LEU A 177 -9.67 -22.78 -42.63
N ARG A 178 -9.24 -22.01 -41.62
CA ARG A 178 -9.28 -22.41 -40.21
C ARG A 178 -10.57 -21.86 -39.57
N PRO A 179 -11.36 -22.69 -38.88
CA PRO A 179 -12.50 -22.19 -38.10
C PRO A 179 -12.02 -21.34 -36.92
N GLU A 180 -12.85 -20.38 -36.51
CA GLU A 180 -12.63 -19.51 -35.33
C GLU A 180 -12.72 -20.29 -34.01
#